data_AF-A0A2E7E5R1-F1
#
_entry.id   AF-A0A2E7E5R1-F1
#
_cell.length_a   1.000
_cell.length_b   1.000
_cell.length_c   1.000
_cell.angle_alpha   90.00
_cell.angle_beta   90.00
_cell.angle_gamma   90.00
#
_symmetry.space_group_name_H-M   'P 1'
#
loop_
_entity.id
_entity.type
_entity.pdbx_description
1 polymer ?
#
loop_
_entity_poly.entity_id
_entity_poly.type
_entity_poly.pdbx_seq_one_letter_code
_entity_poly.pdbx_strand_id
1 'polypeptide(L)'
;MAKILTLNARTHLLLQITQDYFSMTDCQLFEDIQKMHAKLVSVLARKGIGYDELSGALVPRTDKNEAAFFFDLERSASQSLPGLECAQLLFRLLDRRSSHSVLVGEVFNWGSLSPQRLLQGEMVTAKGHPVFRAPPTSYVLYVNNLSDYALAQLHEGLSAHPGYLGYLPCTYSSLAKTYVTVQLASYAIKHRNTVILQHPGDVSNNVDTNETAHDFQAQGFNVRSIQDDYFGTFLRFKPQQTFVAEGDEDVLMSIRAISPMPADLKDFSVVIEESKMGYLREAKLGKLKRAGLEQLSSTQIEAEIRKRLCMCDLFNLEFRVEPTYQVRKFNVMLEFPRTDGHPERVVAALEYRPATKTVKLITLT
;
A
#
# COMPACT_ATOMS: atom_id res chain seq x y z
N MET A 1 14.10 -8.60 16.45
CA MET A 1 12.79 -8.90 15.82
C MET A 1 12.81 -8.41 14.38
N ALA A 2 12.08 -9.08 13.49
CA ALA A 2 12.00 -8.70 12.08
C ALA A 2 11.10 -7.47 11.90
N LYS A 3 11.46 -6.62 10.94
CA LYS A 3 10.68 -5.45 10.51
C LYS A 3 9.39 -5.92 9.86
N ILE A 4 8.26 -5.34 10.22
CA ILE A 4 6.95 -5.55 9.56
C ILE A 4 6.84 -4.54 8.42
N LEU A 5 6.67 -4.99 7.18
CA LEU A 5 6.67 -4.11 6.00
C LEU A 5 5.41 -3.23 5.95
N THR A 6 4.26 -3.80 6.31
CA THR A 6 2.97 -3.13 6.40
C THR A 6 2.08 -3.92 7.36
N LEU A 7 1.14 -3.23 8.01
CA LEU A 7 0.08 -3.84 8.81
C LEU A 7 -1.26 -3.26 8.36
N ASN A 8 -2.20 -4.11 8.00
CA ASN A 8 -3.52 -3.71 7.55
C ASN A 8 -4.58 -4.09 8.59
N ALA A 9 -5.04 -3.08 9.32
CA ALA A 9 -6.22 -3.15 10.16
C ALA A 9 -7.39 -2.34 9.55
N ARG A 10 -7.13 -1.51 8.52
CA ARG A 10 -8.14 -0.70 7.82
C ARG A 10 -9.27 -1.51 7.19
N THR A 11 -8.94 -2.60 6.49
CA THR A 11 -9.94 -3.44 5.81
C THR A 11 -9.93 -4.89 6.28
N HIS A 12 -9.11 -5.21 7.27
CA HIS A 12 -9.00 -6.54 7.84
C HIS A 12 -9.09 -6.41 9.36
N LEU A 13 -10.30 -6.62 9.88
CA LEU A 13 -10.67 -6.28 11.24
C LEU A 13 -10.25 -7.33 12.28
N LEU A 14 -9.49 -8.37 11.88
CA LEU A 14 -9.13 -9.49 12.74
C LEU A 14 -8.53 -9.03 14.07
N LEU A 15 -7.54 -8.12 14.04
CA LEU A 15 -6.85 -7.66 15.24
C LEU A 15 -7.78 -6.88 16.18
N GLN A 16 -8.64 -6.02 15.62
CA GLN A 16 -9.62 -5.25 16.39
C GLN A 16 -10.66 -6.17 17.04
N ILE A 17 -11.25 -7.08 16.26
CA ILE A 17 -12.24 -8.05 16.75
C ILE A 17 -11.62 -8.93 17.84
N THR A 18 -10.40 -9.40 17.65
CA THR A 18 -9.67 -10.22 18.63
C THR A 18 -9.42 -9.42 19.92
N GLN A 19 -9.00 -8.16 19.81
CA GLN A 19 -8.80 -7.29 20.97
C GLN A 19 -10.07 -7.14 21.79
N ASP A 20 -11.17 -6.78 21.14
CA ASP A 20 -12.45 -6.49 21.78
C ASP A 20 -13.05 -7.75 22.39
N TYR A 21 -13.09 -8.85 21.62
CA TYR A 21 -13.70 -10.11 22.05
C TYR A 21 -12.99 -10.73 23.24
N PHE A 22 -11.65 -10.75 23.24
CA PHE A 22 -10.86 -11.33 24.32
C PHE A 22 -10.46 -10.31 25.39
N SER A 23 -10.90 -9.05 25.26
CA SER A 23 -10.56 -7.95 26.18
C SER A 23 -9.04 -7.84 26.40
N MET A 24 -8.27 -7.97 25.31
CA MET A 24 -6.82 -7.98 25.36
C MET A 24 -6.27 -6.60 25.71
N THR A 25 -5.28 -6.59 26.60
CA THR A 25 -4.46 -5.40 26.86
C THR A 25 -3.57 -5.07 25.66
N ASP A 26 -3.13 -3.81 25.56
CA ASP A 26 -2.20 -3.39 24.50
C ASP A 26 -0.90 -4.21 24.49
N CYS A 27 -0.39 -4.60 25.67
CA CYS A 27 0.78 -5.46 25.80
C CYS A 27 0.54 -6.84 25.19
N GLN A 28 -0.59 -7.48 25.50
CA GLN A 28 -0.92 -8.81 24.97
C GLN A 28 -1.09 -8.76 23.45
N LEU A 29 -1.79 -7.75 22.94
CA LEU A 29 -2.00 -7.63 21.50
C LEU A 29 -0.71 -7.27 20.75
N PHE A 30 0.16 -6.44 21.32
CA PHE A 30 1.51 -6.23 20.80
C PHE A 30 2.28 -7.56 20.68
N GLU A 31 2.32 -8.36 21.74
CA GLU A 31 2.99 -9.66 21.71
C GLU A 31 2.39 -10.60 20.65
N ASP A 32 1.08 -10.61 20.50
CA ASP A 32 0.39 -11.47 19.55
C ASP A 32 0.60 -11.03 18.11
N ILE A 33 0.63 -9.72 17.82
CA ILE A 33 1.06 -9.20 16.51
C ILE A 33 2.48 -9.68 16.19
N GLN A 34 3.40 -9.60 17.16
CA GLN A 34 4.79 -10.04 16.97
C GLN A 34 4.89 -11.56 16.73
N LYS A 35 4.14 -12.37 17.47
CA LYS A 35 4.07 -13.84 17.28
C LYS A 35 3.48 -14.19 15.92
N MET A 36 2.38 -13.55 15.54
CA MET A 36 1.69 -13.74 14.26
C MET A 36 2.61 -13.38 13.08
N HIS A 37 3.33 -12.26 13.17
CA HIS A 37 4.33 -11.89 12.17
C HIS A 37 5.49 -12.89 12.09
N ALA A 38 6.05 -13.31 13.23
CA ALA A 38 7.12 -14.32 13.25
C ALA A 38 6.66 -15.64 12.61
N LYS A 39 5.41 -16.04 12.84
CA LYS A 39 4.81 -17.22 12.22
C LYS A 39 4.67 -17.07 10.71
N LEU A 40 4.18 -15.93 10.23
CA LEU A 40 4.13 -15.62 8.79
C LEU A 40 5.52 -15.71 8.15
N VAL A 41 6.53 -15.08 8.74
CA VAL A 41 7.91 -15.12 8.22
C VAL A 41 8.41 -16.57 8.11
N SER A 42 8.13 -17.41 9.12
CA SER A 42 8.48 -18.83 9.08
C SER A 42 7.70 -19.60 8.00
N VAL A 43 6.42 -19.32 7.79
CA VAL A 43 5.60 -19.92 6.72
C VAL A 43 6.16 -19.55 5.35
N LEU A 44 6.42 -18.27 5.10
CA LEU A 44 7.02 -17.78 3.86
C LEU A 44 8.38 -18.42 3.59
N ALA A 45 9.25 -18.50 4.60
CA ALA A 45 10.57 -19.11 4.47
C ALA A 45 10.49 -20.59 4.08
N ARG A 46 9.56 -21.36 4.69
CA ARG A 46 9.33 -22.77 4.31
C ARG A 46 8.81 -22.93 2.88
N LYS A 47 8.10 -21.92 2.36
CA LYS A 47 7.64 -21.86 0.96
C LYS A 47 8.70 -21.29 -0.01
N GLY A 48 9.89 -20.95 0.50
CA GLY A 48 11.02 -20.43 -0.28
C GLY A 48 10.93 -18.93 -0.60
N ILE A 49 10.18 -18.15 0.19
CA ILE A 49 10.01 -16.71 0.00
C ILE A 49 10.60 -15.96 1.20
N GLY A 50 11.53 -15.04 0.96
CA GLY A 50 12.01 -14.12 1.99
C GLY A 50 11.01 -12.99 2.22
N TYR A 51 10.55 -12.77 3.45
CA TYR A 51 9.59 -11.69 3.75
C TYR A 51 10.12 -10.30 3.34
N ASP A 52 11.39 -10.00 3.61
CA ASP A 52 12.01 -8.74 3.22
C ASP A 52 12.10 -8.54 1.69
N GLU A 53 12.10 -9.63 0.90
CA GLU A 53 12.09 -9.54 -0.56
C GLU A 53 10.74 -9.02 -1.12
N LEU A 54 9.68 -9.07 -0.30
CA LEU A 54 8.35 -8.57 -0.66
C LEU A 54 8.21 -7.06 -0.51
N SER A 55 9.26 -6.34 -0.07
CA SER A 55 9.22 -4.88 0.08
C SER A 55 8.83 -4.17 -1.23
N GLY A 56 9.24 -4.72 -2.37
CA GLY A 56 8.86 -4.20 -3.70
C GLY A 56 7.36 -4.27 -3.99
N ALA A 57 6.62 -5.17 -3.34
CA ALA A 57 5.16 -5.28 -3.46
C ALA A 57 4.41 -4.60 -2.30
N LEU A 58 5.02 -4.47 -1.12
CA LEU A 58 4.32 -4.08 0.11
C LEU A 58 4.63 -2.67 0.62
N VAL A 59 5.71 -2.04 0.14
CA VAL A 59 6.16 -0.72 0.60
C VAL A 59 6.12 0.27 -0.57
N PRO A 60 5.55 1.48 -0.40
CA PRO A 60 5.52 2.48 -1.47
C PRO A 60 6.94 2.96 -1.80
N ARG A 61 7.18 3.28 -3.08
CA ARG A 61 8.48 3.77 -3.57
C ARG A 61 8.37 5.15 -4.18
N THR A 62 9.33 6.02 -3.88
CA THR A 62 9.39 7.40 -4.39
C THR A 62 9.62 7.47 -5.90
N ASP A 63 10.31 6.47 -6.47
CA ASP A 63 10.71 6.38 -7.87
C ASP A 63 9.78 5.53 -8.75
N LYS A 64 8.59 5.17 -8.24
CA LYS A 64 7.65 4.29 -8.95
C LYS A 64 6.23 4.82 -8.95
N ASN A 65 5.50 4.45 -9.99
CA ASN A 65 4.10 4.78 -10.17
C ASN A 65 3.17 3.77 -9.50
N GLU A 66 1.97 4.23 -9.21
CA GLU A 66 0.83 3.39 -8.85
C GLU A 66 -0.28 3.70 -9.87
N ALA A 67 -1.04 2.70 -10.30
CA ALA A 67 -2.11 2.89 -11.27
C ALA A 67 -3.28 1.95 -11.02
N ALA A 68 -4.49 2.46 -11.21
CA ALA A 68 -5.73 1.69 -11.27
C ALA A 68 -6.20 1.59 -12.73
N PHE A 69 -6.22 0.39 -13.29
CA PHE A 69 -6.63 0.09 -14.66
C PHE A 69 -8.12 -0.25 -14.71
N PHE A 70 -8.86 0.44 -15.56
CA PHE A 70 -10.33 0.36 -15.63
C PHE A 70 -10.80 -0.45 -16.83
N PHE A 71 -11.78 -1.30 -16.58
CA PHE A 71 -12.40 -2.15 -17.59
C PHE A 71 -13.93 -2.05 -17.52
N ASP A 72 -14.52 -1.90 -18.71
CA ASP A 72 -15.94 -2.06 -18.99
C ASP A 72 -16.19 -3.54 -19.29
N LEU A 73 -16.75 -4.26 -18.30
CA LEU A 73 -16.99 -5.69 -18.39
C LEU A 73 -18.04 -6.06 -19.44
N GLU A 74 -18.96 -5.15 -19.81
CA GLU A 74 -19.97 -5.40 -20.84
C GLU A 74 -19.35 -5.59 -22.24
N ARG A 75 -18.10 -5.14 -22.41
CA ARG A 75 -17.36 -5.25 -23.67
C ARG A 75 -16.35 -6.40 -23.69
N SER A 76 -16.27 -7.19 -22.62
CA SER A 76 -15.43 -8.40 -22.61
C SER A 76 -16.06 -9.50 -23.47
N ALA A 77 -15.21 -10.32 -24.08
CA ALA A 77 -15.65 -11.47 -24.87
C ALA A 77 -16.26 -12.57 -23.99
N SER A 78 -15.78 -12.71 -22.75
CA SER A 78 -16.24 -13.70 -21.79
C SER A 78 -17.45 -13.17 -21.00
N GLN A 79 -18.64 -13.68 -21.29
CA GLN A 79 -19.85 -13.29 -20.57
C GLN A 79 -19.95 -13.89 -19.15
N SER A 80 -19.22 -14.97 -18.86
CA SER A 80 -19.32 -15.69 -17.58
C SER A 80 -18.35 -15.18 -16.51
N LEU A 81 -17.14 -14.76 -16.89
CA LEU A 81 -16.11 -14.24 -15.99
C LEU A 81 -15.29 -13.13 -16.68
N PRO A 82 -15.90 -11.99 -17.04
CA PRO A 82 -15.23 -10.94 -17.81
C PRO A 82 -14.02 -10.32 -17.07
N GLY A 83 -14.09 -10.24 -15.73
CA GLY A 83 -12.96 -9.77 -14.91
C GLY A 83 -11.74 -10.69 -14.96
N LEU A 84 -11.94 -12.00 -15.17
CA LEU A 84 -10.85 -12.97 -15.28
C LEU A 84 -10.00 -12.72 -16.53
N GLU A 85 -10.62 -12.42 -17.67
CA GLU A 85 -9.92 -12.09 -18.92
C GLU A 85 -9.00 -10.86 -18.71
N CYS A 86 -9.53 -9.83 -18.05
CA CYS A 86 -8.79 -8.62 -17.71
C CYS A 86 -7.59 -8.92 -16.82
N ALA A 87 -7.77 -9.71 -15.76
CA ALA A 87 -6.70 -10.10 -14.85
C ALA A 87 -5.65 -10.98 -15.54
N GLN A 88 -6.06 -11.92 -16.39
CA GLN A 88 -5.16 -12.75 -17.17
C GLN A 88 -4.30 -11.94 -18.14
N LEU A 89 -4.87 -10.93 -18.79
CA LEU A 89 -4.11 -10.04 -19.66
C LEU A 89 -3.12 -9.19 -18.86
N LEU A 90 -3.54 -8.62 -17.72
CA LEU A 90 -2.65 -7.87 -16.84
C LEU A 90 -1.43 -8.70 -16.44
N PHE A 91 -1.63 -9.92 -15.92
CA PHE A 91 -0.53 -10.77 -15.47
C PHE A 91 0.40 -11.22 -16.59
N ARG A 92 -0.12 -11.38 -17.82
CA ARG A 92 0.71 -11.63 -19.01
C ARG A 92 1.65 -10.46 -19.35
N LEU A 93 1.21 -9.23 -19.10
CA LEU A 93 1.96 -8.01 -19.43
C LEU A 93 2.95 -7.59 -18.31
N LEU A 94 2.76 -8.06 -17.08
CA LEU A 94 3.69 -7.76 -15.98
C LEU A 94 5.07 -8.42 -16.21
N ASP A 95 6.15 -7.63 -16.12
CA ASP A 95 7.53 -8.13 -16.20
C ASP A 95 7.75 -9.24 -15.17
N ARG A 96 8.17 -10.45 -15.59
CA ARG A 96 8.39 -11.60 -14.69
C ARG A 96 9.44 -11.36 -13.61
N ARG A 97 10.28 -10.33 -13.68
CA ARG A 97 11.30 -10.00 -12.65
C ARG A 97 10.81 -9.03 -11.59
N SER A 98 9.72 -8.30 -11.86
CA SER A 98 9.21 -7.27 -10.96
C SER A 98 8.45 -7.85 -9.75
N SER A 99 8.10 -7.00 -8.79
CA SER A 99 7.21 -7.36 -7.68
C SER A 99 6.16 -6.30 -7.47
N HIS A 100 4.90 -6.71 -7.35
CA HIS A 100 3.74 -5.83 -7.23
C HIS A 100 2.70 -6.47 -6.32
N SER A 101 2.02 -5.64 -5.52
CA SER A 101 0.71 -5.98 -5.00
C SER A 101 -0.33 -5.61 -6.05
N VAL A 102 -1.23 -6.56 -6.33
CA VAL A 102 -2.37 -6.36 -7.20
C VAL A 102 -3.62 -6.35 -6.33
N LEU A 103 -4.39 -5.28 -6.43
CA LEU A 103 -5.71 -5.16 -5.80
C LEU A 103 -6.78 -5.21 -6.88
N VAL A 104 -7.96 -5.72 -6.53
CA VAL A 104 -9.07 -5.90 -7.45
C VAL A 104 -10.38 -5.46 -6.81
N GLY A 105 -11.30 -4.97 -7.61
CA GLY A 105 -12.65 -4.69 -7.16
C GLY A 105 -13.50 -4.09 -8.26
N GLU A 106 -14.72 -3.77 -7.89
CA GLU A 106 -15.64 -3.00 -8.73
C GLU A 106 -15.82 -1.63 -8.10
N VAL A 107 -15.68 -0.59 -8.91
CA VAL A 107 -15.92 0.79 -8.50
C VAL A 107 -17.36 1.13 -8.86
N PHE A 108 -18.19 1.33 -7.84
CA PHE A 108 -19.61 1.64 -7.95
C PHE A 108 -19.84 3.14 -7.86
N ASN A 109 -20.79 3.66 -8.64
CA ASN A 109 -21.22 5.04 -8.51
C ASN A 109 -22.17 5.20 -7.29
N TRP A 110 -21.64 5.58 -6.14
CA TRP A 110 -22.45 5.86 -4.94
C TRP A 110 -23.05 7.27 -4.99
N GLY A 111 -24.38 7.36 -5.04
CA GLY A 111 -25.12 8.60 -4.80
C GLY A 111 -25.35 9.53 -6.01
N SER A 112 -25.79 10.76 -5.72
CA SER A 112 -26.14 11.80 -6.71
C SER A 112 -24.97 12.72 -7.11
N LEU A 113 -23.85 12.65 -6.39
CA LEU A 113 -22.59 13.23 -6.81
C LEU A 113 -22.09 12.43 -8.02
N SER A 114 -21.30 13.05 -8.90
CA SER A 114 -20.73 12.36 -10.06
C SER A 114 -19.26 12.02 -9.82
N PRO A 115 -18.91 10.97 -9.05
CA PRO A 115 -17.59 10.35 -9.04
C PRO A 115 -17.02 10.13 -10.44
N GLN A 116 -17.89 9.91 -11.43
CA GLN A 116 -17.53 9.88 -12.84
C GLN A 116 -16.79 11.15 -13.30
N ARG A 117 -17.25 12.36 -12.91
CA ARG A 117 -16.56 13.60 -13.29
C ARG A 117 -15.19 13.72 -12.62
N LEU A 118 -15.07 13.26 -11.36
CA LEU A 118 -13.79 13.20 -10.65
C LEU A 118 -12.81 12.27 -11.37
N LEU A 119 -13.27 11.07 -11.76
CA LEU A 119 -12.43 10.09 -12.45
C LEU A 119 -12.09 10.50 -13.89
N GLN A 120 -13.06 11.00 -14.66
CA GLN A 120 -12.86 11.39 -16.05
C GLN A 120 -11.83 12.51 -16.21
N GLY A 121 -11.75 13.45 -15.25
CA GLY A 121 -10.78 14.54 -15.28
C GLY A 121 -9.34 14.11 -14.97
N GLU A 122 -9.15 12.99 -14.27
CA GLU A 122 -7.83 12.53 -13.81
C GLU A 122 -7.32 11.28 -14.57
N MET A 123 -8.19 10.57 -15.29
CA MET A 123 -7.83 9.36 -16.00
C MET A 123 -7.07 9.61 -17.30
N VAL A 124 -6.08 8.76 -17.56
CA VAL A 124 -5.43 8.62 -18.86
C VAL A 124 -6.23 7.61 -19.68
N THR A 125 -6.94 8.09 -20.69
CA THR A 125 -7.89 7.30 -21.48
C THR A 125 -7.21 6.52 -22.60
N ALA A 126 -7.70 5.31 -22.87
CA ALA A 126 -7.24 4.54 -24.02
C ALA A 126 -7.73 5.18 -25.33
N LYS A 127 -6.86 5.25 -26.35
CA LYS A 127 -7.19 5.86 -27.65
C LYS A 127 -8.35 5.11 -28.31
N GLY A 128 -9.36 5.85 -28.76
CA GLY A 128 -10.50 5.30 -29.52
C GLY A 128 -11.63 4.69 -28.68
N HIS A 129 -11.52 4.70 -27.35
CA HIS A 129 -12.59 4.22 -26.45
C HIS A 129 -13.34 5.42 -25.84
N PRO A 130 -14.70 5.45 -25.88
CA PRO A 130 -15.45 6.51 -25.24
C PRO A 130 -15.18 6.51 -23.72
N VAL A 131 -15.04 7.72 -23.19
CA VAL A 131 -14.61 8.11 -21.83
C VAL A 131 -15.66 7.74 -20.78
N PHE A 132 -16.00 6.46 -20.65
CA PHE A 132 -17.20 5.94 -19.98
C PHE A 132 -18.48 6.15 -20.82
N ARG A 133 -19.05 5.06 -21.32
CA ARG A 133 -20.52 4.96 -21.30
C ARG A 133 -20.81 4.64 -19.86
N ALA A 134 -21.54 5.51 -19.14
CA ALA A 134 -21.88 5.25 -17.75
C ALA A 134 -22.28 3.78 -17.58
N PRO A 135 -21.47 2.94 -16.92
CA PRO A 135 -22.02 1.78 -16.29
C PRO A 135 -22.36 2.20 -14.85
N PRO A 136 -23.23 1.45 -14.16
CA PRO A 136 -23.31 1.57 -12.72
C PRO A 136 -21.98 1.14 -12.02
N THR A 137 -21.10 0.38 -12.70
CA THR A 137 -19.88 -0.24 -12.15
C THR A 137 -18.71 -0.34 -13.14
N SER A 138 -17.47 -0.21 -12.68
CA SER A 138 -16.27 -0.51 -13.49
C SER A 138 -15.38 -1.51 -12.77
N TYR A 139 -14.87 -2.51 -13.48
CA TYR A 139 -13.90 -3.43 -12.92
C TYR A 139 -12.53 -2.79 -12.92
N VAL A 140 -11.84 -2.89 -11.78
CA VAL A 140 -10.58 -2.20 -11.56
C VAL A 140 -9.52 -3.17 -11.08
N LEU A 141 -8.36 -3.11 -11.73
CA LEU A 141 -7.13 -3.75 -11.28
C LEU A 141 -6.14 -2.66 -10.91
N TYR A 142 -5.74 -2.61 -9.65
CA TYR A 142 -4.74 -1.67 -9.16
C TYR A 142 -3.40 -2.37 -9.01
N VAL A 143 -2.32 -1.70 -9.43
CA VAL A 143 -0.95 -2.22 -9.35
C VAL A 143 -0.04 -1.12 -8.78
N ASN A 144 0.74 -1.46 -7.76
CA ASN A 144 1.70 -0.54 -7.17
C ASN A 144 3.11 -0.69 -7.76
N ASN A 145 3.97 0.29 -7.48
CA ASN A 145 5.41 0.25 -7.75
C ASN A 145 5.83 -0.07 -9.20
N LEU A 146 5.09 0.45 -10.19
CA LEU A 146 5.40 0.37 -11.61
C LEU A 146 6.55 1.33 -11.99
N SER A 147 7.49 0.91 -12.83
CA SER A 147 8.35 1.89 -13.52
C SER A 147 7.55 2.65 -14.57
N ASP A 148 8.05 3.80 -15.05
CA ASP A 148 7.44 4.52 -16.17
C ASP A 148 7.29 3.62 -17.40
N TYR A 149 8.32 2.83 -17.70
CA TYR A 149 8.29 1.83 -18.77
C TYR A 149 7.20 0.77 -18.55
N ALA A 150 7.08 0.22 -17.33
CA ALA A 150 6.08 -0.80 -17.04
C ALA A 150 4.65 -0.23 -17.13
N LEU A 151 4.44 1.00 -16.65
CA LEU A 151 3.15 1.67 -16.76
C LEU A 151 2.77 1.90 -18.23
N ALA A 152 3.69 2.40 -19.05
CA ALA A 152 3.47 2.60 -20.48
C ALA A 152 3.16 1.28 -21.20
N GLN A 153 3.94 0.23 -20.94
CA GLN A 153 3.72 -1.10 -21.51
C GLN A 153 2.37 -1.71 -21.12
N LEU A 154 1.96 -1.55 -19.86
CA LEU A 154 0.64 -2.00 -19.40
C LEU A 154 -0.47 -1.21 -20.11
N HIS A 155 -0.37 0.11 -20.18
CA HIS A 155 -1.37 0.94 -20.84
C HIS A 155 -1.51 0.59 -22.33
N GLU A 156 -0.39 0.42 -23.03
CA GLU A 156 -0.38 0.03 -24.45
C GLU A 156 -0.92 -1.40 -24.64
N GLY A 157 -0.40 -2.38 -23.89
CA GLY A 157 -0.81 -3.77 -24.02
C GLY A 157 -2.27 -4.03 -23.64
N LEU A 158 -2.79 -3.34 -22.62
CA LEU A 158 -4.19 -3.43 -22.22
C LEU A 158 -5.13 -2.78 -23.24
N SER A 159 -4.65 -1.85 -24.06
CA SER A 159 -5.45 -1.22 -25.14
C SER A 159 -5.88 -2.22 -26.22
N ALA A 160 -5.31 -3.42 -26.26
CA ALA A 160 -5.79 -4.50 -27.11
C ALA A 160 -7.11 -5.13 -26.61
N HIS A 161 -7.47 -4.94 -25.35
CA HIS A 161 -8.70 -5.48 -24.77
C HIS A 161 -9.89 -4.55 -25.05
N PRO A 162 -10.99 -5.01 -25.68
CA PRO A 162 -12.10 -4.15 -26.08
C PRO A 162 -12.78 -3.38 -24.93
N GLY A 163 -12.76 -3.97 -23.73
CA GLY A 163 -13.27 -3.35 -22.51
C GLY A 163 -12.32 -2.40 -21.79
N TYR A 164 -11.05 -2.26 -22.20
CA TYR A 164 -10.14 -1.37 -21.51
C TYR A 164 -10.51 0.11 -21.71
N LEU A 165 -10.64 0.86 -20.61
CA LEU A 165 -11.05 2.27 -20.63
C LEU A 165 -9.85 3.22 -20.49
N GLY A 166 -8.78 2.77 -19.83
CA GLY A 166 -7.65 3.60 -19.43
C GLY A 166 -7.20 3.31 -18.00
N TYR A 167 -6.39 4.20 -17.44
CA TYR A 167 -5.96 4.09 -16.05
C TYR A 167 -6.07 5.42 -15.30
N LEU A 168 -6.32 5.34 -14.00
CA LEU A 168 -6.17 6.46 -13.07
C LEU A 168 -4.75 6.45 -12.51
N PRO A 169 -3.94 7.51 -12.70
CA PRO A 169 -2.68 7.68 -11.98
C PRO A 169 -2.96 7.74 -10.48
N CYS A 170 -2.32 6.88 -9.71
CA CYS A 170 -2.48 6.79 -8.25
C CYS A 170 -1.16 7.04 -7.51
N THR A 171 -0.13 7.55 -8.19
CA THR A 171 1.19 7.79 -7.59
C THR A 171 1.14 8.77 -6.42
N TYR A 172 0.26 9.77 -6.49
CA TYR A 172 0.10 10.81 -5.49
C TYR A 172 -1.22 10.70 -4.74
N SER A 173 -1.30 11.34 -3.58
CA SER A 173 -2.56 11.44 -2.84
C SER A 173 -3.58 12.27 -3.61
N SER A 174 -4.74 11.67 -3.88
CA SER A 174 -5.89 12.39 -4.43
C SER A 174 -7.20 11.80 -3.91
N LEU A 175 -8.27 12.59 -4.05
CA LEU A 175 -9.62 12.12 -3.79
C LEU A 175 -10.01 10.98 -4.74
N ALA A 176 -9.59 11.03 -6.00
CA ALA A 176 -9.84 9.98 -6.98
C ALA A 176 -9.16 8.66 -6.57
N LYS A 177 -7.87 8.71 -6.19
CA LYS A 177 -7.15 7.55 -5.65
C LYS A 177 -7.87 6.97 -4.44
N THR A 178 -8.30 7.81 -3.52
CA THR A 178 -8.98 7.38 -2.30
C THR A 178 -10.30 6.69 -2.64
N TYR A 179 -11.13 7.33 -3.47
CA TYR A 179 -12.43 6.82 -3.88
C TYR A 179 -12.34 5.45 -4.57
N VAL A 180 -11.33 5.23 -5.41
CA VAL A 180 -11.12 3.93 -6.07
C VAL A 180 -10.62 2.89 -5.07
N THR A 181 -9.57 3.21 -4.31
CA THR A 181 -8.84 2.21 -3.51
C THR A 181 -9.58 1.72 -2.28
N VAL A 182 -10.54 2.49 -1.74
CA VAL A 182 -11.43 2.01 -0.66
C VAL A 182 -12.34 0.87 -1.09
N GLN A 183 -12.56 0.68 -2.39
CA GLN A 183 -13.43 -0.36 -2.95
C GLN A 183 -12.64 -1.61 -3.39
N LEU A 184 -11.32 -1.64 -3.19
CA LEU A 184 -10.47 -2.72 -3.69
C LEU A 184 -10.05 -3.69 -2.58
N ALA A 185 -10.21 -4.98 -2.87
CA ALA A 185 -9.70 -6.09 -2.09
C ALA A 185 -8.33 -6.55 -2.61
N SER A 186 -7.58 -7.26 -1.77
CA SER A 186 -6.36 -7.93 -2.21
C SER A 186 -6.68 -8.99 -3.27
N TYR A 187 -5.97 -8.95 -4.39
CA TYR A 187 -6.05 -10.01 -5.40
C TYR A 187 -4.90 -10.99 -5.26
N ALA A 188 -3.68 -10.48 -5.34
CA ALA A 188 -2.47 -11.29 -5.25
C ALA A 188 -1.23 -10.42 -4.98
N ILE A 189 -0.17 -11.04 -4.45
CA ILE A 189 1.18 -10.50 -4.60
C ILE A 189 1.85 -11.23 -5.75
N LYS A 190 2.26 -10.48 -6.77
CA LYS A 190 3.16 -10.97 -7.80
C LYS A 190 4.58 -10.68 -7.33
N HIS A 191 5.38 -11.71 -7.04
CA HIS A 191 6.79 -11.58 -6.69
C HIS A 191 7.66 -12.39 -7.65
N ARG A 192 8.38 -11.70 -8.55
CA ARG A 192 9.12 -12.34 -9.64
C ARG A 192 8.22 -13.31 -10.43
N ASN A 193 8.61 -14.58 -10.57
CA ASN A 193 7.79 -15.60 -11.24
C ASN A 193 6.81 -16.33 -10.31
N THR A 194 6.61 -15.84 -9.09
CA THR A 194 5.71 -16.44 -8.10
C THR A 194 4.52 -15.53 -7.84
N VAL A 195 3.33 -16.09 -7.81
CA VAL A 195 2.10 -15.44 -7.35
C VAL A 195 1.77 -15.99 -5.98
N ILE A 196 1.61 -15.10 -5.01
CA ILE A 196 1.23 -15.41 -3.63
C ILE A 196 -0.24 -15.02 -3.46
N LEU A 197 -1.06 -16.00 -3.09
CA LEU A 197 -2.50 -15.87 -2.90
C LEU A 197 -2.87 -16.06 -1.43
N GLN A 198 -4.08 -15.65 -1.09
CA GLN A 198 -4.70 -15.99 0.19
C GLN A 198 -5.54 -17.27 0.05
N HIS A 199 -5.66 -18.03 1.13
CA HIS A 199 -6.59 -19.15 1.24
C HIS A 199 -7.27 -19.16 2.62
N PRO A 200 -8.42 -19.85 2.79
CA PRO A 200 -9.10 -19.93 4.07
C PRO A 200 -8.23 -20.46 5.23
N GLY A 201 -8.53 -19.98 6.44
CA GLY A 201 -7.81 -20.34 7.67
C GLY A 201 -7.91 -21.80 8.12
N ASP A 202 -8.86 -22.58 7.60
CA ASP A 202 -8.98 -24.02 7.85
C ASP A 202 -8.07 -24.87 6.95
N VAL A 203 -7.55 -24.30 5.87
CA VAL A 203 -6.55 -24.93 5.00
C VAL A 203 -5.15 -24.77 5.61
N SER A 204 -4.35 -25.84 5.61
CA SER A 204 -2.99 -25.80 6.17
C SER A 204 -2.03 -25.00 5.30
N ASN A 205 -1.25 -24.11 5.92
CA ASN A 205 -0.12 -23.40 5.30
C ASN A 205 0.99 -24.32 4.75
N ASN A 206 0.92 -25.64 4.92
CA ASN A 206 1.85 -26.59 4.29
C ASN A 206 1.43 -26.98 2.86
N VAL A 207 0.22 -26.61 2.43
CA VAL A 207 -0.30 -26.83 1.06
C VAL A 207 -0.40 -25.47 0.37
N ASP A 208 -0.26 -25.48 -0.96
CA ASP A 208 -0.55 -24.32 -1.80
C ASP A 208 -1.85 -24.59 -2.56
N THR A 209 -2.75 -23.61 -2.58
CA THR A 209 -4.04 -23.66 -3.26
C THR A 209 -4.26 -22.39 -4.06
N ASN A 210 -5.12 -22.48 -5.08
CA ASN A 210 -5.55 -21.33 -5.86
C ASN A 210 -7.08 -21.30 -5.83
N GLU A 211 -7.62 -20.49 -4.92
CA GLU A 211 -9.08 -20.32 -4.78
C GLU A 211 -9.68 -19.36 -5.82
N THR A 212 -8.84 -18.81 -6.70
CA THR A 212 -9.30 -17.91 -7.77
C THR A 212 -9.60 -18.71 -9.04
N ALA A 213 -10.49 -18.19 -9.89
CA ALA A 213 -10.70 -18.75 -11.23
C ALA A 213 -9.49 -18.53 -12.18
N HIS A 214 -8.45 -17.81 -11.75
CA HIS A 214 -7.30 -17.49 -12.58
C HIS A 214 -6.24 -18.58 -12.49
N ASP A 215 -6.10 -19.35 -13.58
CA ASP A 215 -5.02 -20.33 -13.71
C ASP A 215 -3.66 -19.66 -13.95
N PHE A 216 -3.01 -19.25 -12.86
CA PHE A 216 -1.66 -18.67 -12.89
C PHE A 216 -0.59 -19.67 -13.38
N GLN A 217 -0.80 -20.97 -13.15
CA GLN A 217 0.16 -22.00 -13.56
C GLN A 217 0.15 -22.18 -15.09
N ALA A 218 -1.02 -22.11 -15.73
CA ALA A 218 -1.14 -22.06 -17.18
C ALA A 218 -0.44 -20.83 -17.79
N GLN A 219 -0.30 -19.73 -17.04
CA GLN A 219 0.50 -18.56 -17.43
C GLN A 219 2.00 -18.69 -17.09
N GLY A 220 2.42 -19.83 -16.53
CA GLY A 220 3.81 -20.16 -16.20
C GLY A 220 4.29 -19.58 -14.87
N PHE A 221 3.39 -19.10 -14.00
CA PHE A 221 3.75 -18.67 -12.65
C PHE A 221 3.81 -19.86 -11.69
N ASN A 222 4.70 -19.76 -10.70
CA ASN A 222 4.61 -20.58 -9.52
C ASN A 222 3.51 -20.04 -8.61
N VAL A 223 2.67 -20.90 -8.06
CA VAL A 223 1.66 -20.50 -7.08
C VAL A 223 2.15 -20.85 -5.68
N ARG A 224 2.04 -19.88 -4.79
CA ARG A 224 2.12 -20.05 -3.34
C ARG A 224 0.86 -19.48 -2.73
N SER A 225 0.40 -20.05 -1.63
CA SER A 225 -0.71 -19.48 -0.89
C SER A 225 -0.46 -19.48 0.61
N ILE A 226 -1.10 -18.55 1.30
CA ILE A 226 -1.00 -18.34 2.75
C ILE A 226 -2.39 -18.09 3.33
N GLN A 227 -2.64 -18.53 4.56
CA GLN A 227 -3.89 -18.26 5.24
C GLN A 227 -4.22 -16.76 5.23
N ASP A 228 -5.50 -16.46 4.98
CA ASP A 228 -6.08 -15.13 4.86
C ASP A 228 -5.83 -14.23 6.08
N ASP A 229 -5.79 -14.79 7.29
CA ASP A 229 -5.41 -14.04 8.49
C ASP A 229 -4.02 -13.40 8.34
N TYR A 230 -2.99 -14.17 7.95
CA TYR A 230 -1.66 -13.60 7.75
C TYR A 230 -1.58 -12.73 6.50
N PHE A 231 -2.27 -13.14 5.44
CA PHE A 231 -2.23 -12.41 4.17
C PHE A 231 -2.88 -11.03 4.31
N GLY A 232 -4.09 -11.00 4.87
CA GLY A 232 -4.88 -9.82 5.12
C GLY A 232 -4.22 -8.85 6.09
N THR A 233 -3.55 -9.34 7.15
CA THR A 233 -2.85 -8.50 8.12
C THR A 233 -1.53 -7.94 7.62
N PHE A 234 -0.67 -8.73 6.96
CA PHE A 234 0.73 -8.34 6.70
C PHE A 234 1.15 -8.32 5.23
N LEU A 235 0.33 -8.86 4.32
CA LEU A 235 0.64 -9.01 2.89
C LEU A 235 -0.30 -8.21 1.99
N ARG A 236 -1.00 -7.21 2.54
CA ARG A 236 -1.79 -6.24 1.78
C ARG A 236 -1.06 -4.91 1.68
N PHE A 237 -0.76 -4.48 0.46
CA PHE A 237 -0.35 -3.10 0.22
C PHE A 237 -1.50 -2.15 0.57
N LYS A 238 -1.20 -1.05 1.27
CA LYS A 238 -2.17 -0.02 1.63
C LYS A 238 -1.94 1.21 0.74
N PRO A 239 -2.75 1.43 -0.31
CA PRO A 239 -2.68 2.67 -1.06
C PRO A 239 -2.96 3.85 -0.13
N GLN A 240 -2.18 4.90 -0.33
CA GLN A 240 -2.34 6.14 0.43
C GLN A 240 -3.70 6.79 0.17
N GLN A 241 -4.38 7.20 1.25
CA GLN A 241 -5.71 7.77 1.22
C GLN A 241 -5.73 9.18 1.84
N THR A 242 -6.65 10.01 1.38
CA THR A 242 -6.76 11.44 1.79
C THR A 242 -7.79 11.64 2.90
N PHE A 243 -8.68 10.67 3.13
CA PHE A 243 -9.72 10.75 4.16
C PHE A 243 -9.34 9.96 5.40
N VAL A 244 -9.57 10.59 6.55
CA VAL A 244 -9.48 10.01 7.89
C VAL A 244 -10.91 9.80 8.33
N ALA A 245 -11.37 8.55 8.43
CA ALA A 245 -12.53 8.30 9.28
C ALA A 245 -12.10 8.64 10.72
N GLU A 246 -12.92 9.43 11.43
CA GLU A 246 -12.70 9.71 12.85
C GLU A 246 -12.53 8.37 13.61
N GLY A 247 -11.40 8.21 14.31
CA GLY A 247 -11.04 6.96 15.00
C GLY A 247 -10.22 6.01 14.13
N ASP A 248 -8.96 6.36 13.91
CA ASP A 248 -8.06 5.62 13.02
C ASP A 248 -7.45 4.40 13.72
N GLU A 249 -8.27 3.37 13.88
CA GLU A 249 -7.85 2.08 14.44
C GLU A 249 -6.68 1.47 13.64
N ASP A 250 -6.53 1.80 12.34
CA ASP A 250 -5.41 1.31 11.52
C ASP A 250 -4.07 1.91 11.95
N VAL A 251 -4.01 3.22 12.23
CA VAL A 251 -2.81 3.85 12.81
C VAL A 251 -2.54 3.31 14.20
N LEU A 252 -3.57 3.20 15.04
CA LEU A 252 -3.40 2.71 16.41
C LEU A 252 -2.85 1.27 16.41
N MET A 253 -3.40 0.39 15.57
CA MET A 253 -2.91 -0.98 15.39
C MET A 253 -1.49 -1.03 14.82
N SER A 254 -1.16 -0.14 13.88
CA SER A 254 0.20 -0.03 13.34
C SER A 254 1.22 0.41 14.41
N ILE A 255 0.84 1.34 15.29
CA ILE A 255 1.68 1.76 16.42
C ILE A 255 1.77 0.65 17.47
N ARG A 256 0.67 -0.07 17.72
CA ARG A 256 0.63 -1.21 18.63
C ARG A 256 1.57 -2.33 18.18
N ALA A 257 1.84 -2.49 16.87
CA ALA A 257 2.84 -3.42 16.37
C ALA A 257 4.29 -3.05 16.72
N ILE A 258 4.56 -1.81 17.12
CA ILE A 258 5.91 -1.34 17.49
C ILE A 258 6.01 -0.83 18.92
N SER A 259 4.95 -0.93 19.71
CA SER A 259 4.93 -0.44 21.08
C SER A 259 3.83 -1.12 21.90
N PRO A 260 4.14 -1.65 23.10
CA PRO A 260 3.13 -2.10 24.06
C PRO A 260 2.36 -0.94 24.72
N MET A 261 2.77 0.30 24.44
CA MET A 261 2.12 1.54 24.89
C MET A 261 1.73 2.35 23.65
N PRO A 262 0.70 1.92 22.90
CA PRO A 262 0.19 2.69 21.78
C PRO A 262 -0.54 3.93 22.27
N ALA A 263 -0.52 4.99 21.47
CA ALA A 263 -1.23 6.23 21.73
C ALA A 263 -1.54 6.91 20.40
N ASP A 264 -2.61 7.72 20.37
CA ASP A 264 -2.99 8.47 19.18
C ASP A 264 -1.87 9.46 18.80
N LEU A 265 -1.38 9.36 17.56
CA LEU A 265 -0.30 10.22 17.06
C LEU A 265 -0.72 11.68 16.91
N LYS A 266 -2.03 11.98 16.92
CA LYS A 266 -2.54 13.36 16.96
C LYS A 266 -2.08 14.13 18.19
N ASP A 267 -1.85 13.42 19.30
CA ASP A 267 -1.39 14.01 20.56
C ASP A 267 0.13 14.27 20.58
N PHE A 268 0.86 13.85 19.55
CA PHE A 268 2.33 13.86 19.56
C PHE A 268 2.89 15.14 18.95
N SER A 269 3.97 15.63 19.54
CA SER A 269 4.81 16.64 18.92
C SER A 269 5.74 15.99 17.89
N VAL A 270 5.85 16.59 16.70
CA VAL A 270 6.89 16.21 15.74
C VAL A 270 8.13 17.03 16.06
N VAL A 271 9.27 16.36 16.23
CA VAL A 271 10.54 17.01 16.57
C VAL A 271 11.59 16.69 15.51
N ILE A 272 12.20 17.75 14.99
CA ILE A 272 13.38 17.67 14.15
C ILE A 272 14.54 18.34 14.88
N GLU A 273 15.58 17.57 15.23
CA GLU A 273 16.76 18.13 15.89
C GLU A 273 17.48 19.12 14.96
N GLU A 274 17.97 20.22 15.52
CA GLU A 274 18.64 21.28 14.77
C GLU A 274 19.88 20.77 14.02
N SER A 275 20.66 19.88 14.66
CA SER A 275 21.79 19.19 14.03
C SER A 275 21.35 18.34 12.82
N LYS A 276 20.13 17.78 12.85
CA LYS A 276 19.56 17.03 11.73
C LYS A 276 19.14 17.94 10.59
N MET A 277 18.56 19.10 10.89
CA MET A 277 18.27 20.13 9.89
C MET A 277 19.57 20.63 9.23
N GLY A 278 20.62 20.86 10.01
CA GLY A 278 21.96 21.19 9.50
C GLY A 278 22.46 20.13 8.53
N TYR A 279 22.43 18.84 8.93
CA TYR A 279 22.84 17.74 8.05
C TYR A 279 22.01 17.62 6.77
N LEU A 280 20.68 17.81 6.84
CA LEU A 280 19.83 17.81 5.64
C LEU A 280 20.20 18.95 4.68
N ARG A 281 20.48 20.14 5.24
CA ARG A 281 20.87 21.34 4.48
C ARG A 281 22.30 21.32 3.96
N GLU A 282 23.20 20.57 4.56
CA GLU A 282 24.61 20.52 4.15
C GLU A 282 24.91 19.29 3.30
N ALA A 283 24.56 18.09 3.79
CA ALA A 283 24.92 16.82 3.15
C ALA A 283 23.88 16.33 2.13
N LYS A 284 22.63 16.81 2.22
CA LYS A 284 21.53 16.43 1.30
C LYS A 284 21.04 17.60 0.45
N LEU A 285 21.70 18.76 0.51
CA LEU A 285 21.33 19.95 -0.26
C LEU A 285 21.15 19.64 -1.74
N GLY A 286 22.12 18.96 -2.36
CA GLY A 286 22.05 18.64 -3.78
C GLY A 286 20.87 17.74 -4.17
N LYS A 287 20.32 16.95 -3.24
CA LYS A 287 19.06 16.20 -3.43
C LYS A 287 17.86 17.10 -3.20
N LEU A 288 17.86 17.91 -2.14
CA LEU A 288 16.79 18.87 -1.83
C LEU A 288 16.62 19.90 -2.96
N LYS A 289 17.71 20.43 -3.53
CA LYS A 289 17.68 21.33 -4.69
C LYS A 289 17.04 20.68 -5.91
N ARG A 290 17.46 19.44 -6.24
CA ARG A 290 16.88 18.67 -7.36
C ARG A 290 15.39 18.36 -7.17
N ALA A 291 15.00 18.18 -5.91
CA ALA A 291 13.63 17.97 -5.46
C ALA A 291 12.80 19.28 -5.39
N GLY A 292 13.40 20.46 -5.55
CA GLY A 292 12.72 21.75 -5.36
C GLY A 292 12.43 22.09 -3.89
N LEU A 293 13.07 21.38 -2.96
CA LEU A 293 12.82 21.42 -1.51
C LEU A 293 13.92 22.14 -0.72
N GLU A 294 14.77 22.91 -1.41
CA GLU A 294 15.92 23.60 -0.82
C GLU A 294 15.54 24.67 0.23
N GLN A 295 14.33 25.21 0.13
CA GLN A 295 13.80 26.21 1.07
C GLN A 295 12.89 25.61 2.14
N LEU A 296 12.77 24.28 2.24
CA LEU A 296 11.91 23.68 3.27
C LEU A 296 12.39 24.08 4.66
N SER A 297 11.50 24.74 5.40
CA SER A 297 11.67 24.97 6.83
C SER A 297 11.39 23.68 7.61
N SER A 298 11.94 23.59 8.83
CA SER A 298 11.56 22.54 9.78
C SER A 298 10.04 22.54 10.00
N THR A 299 9.43 23.72 10.10
CA THR A 299 7.99 23.88 10.31
C THR A 299 7.15 23.31 9.15
N GLN A 300 7.60 23.43 7.91
CA GLN A 300 6.91 22.83 6.75
C GLN A 300 7.02 21.30 6.76
N ILE A 301 8.19 20.76 7.09
CA ILE A 301 8.40 19.31 7.20
C ILE A 301 7.56 18.74 8.36
N GLU A 302 7.56 19.40 9.51
CA GLU A 302 6.74 19.01 10.67
C GLU A 302 5.25 19.04 10.35
N ALA A 303 4.77 20.07 9.64
CA ALA A 303 3.37 20.18 9.25
C ALA A 303 2.95 19.03 8.29
N GLU A 304 3.78 18.71 7.29
CA GLU A 304 3.49 17.60 6.38
C GLU A 304 3.57 16.25 7.10
N ILE A 305 4.53 16.04 8.01
CA ILE A 305 4.57 14.83 8.84
C ILE A 305 3.28 14.72 9.65
N ARG A 306 2.86 15.77 10.38
CA ARG A 306 1.63 15.75 11.20
C ARG A 306 0.41 15.39 10.36
N LYS A 307 0.28 16.01 9.18
CA LYS A 307 -0.79 15.69 8.24
C LYS A 307 -0.79 14.20 7.87
N ARG A 308 0.39 13.62 7.59
CA ARG A 308 0.53 12.21 7.20
C ARG A 308 0.33 11.22 8.34
N LEU A 309 0.68 11.57 9.57
CA LEU A 309 0.42 10.72 10.74
C LEU A 309 -1.08 10.46 10.96
N CYS A 310 -1.94 11.34 10.43
CA CYS A 310 -3.38 11.17 10.49
C CYS A 310 -3.96 10.32 9.34
N MET A 311 -3.19 9.94 8.32
CA MET A 311 -3.69 9.38 7.04
C MET A 311 -3.41 7.88 6.85
N CYS A 312 -3.27 7.09 7.92
CA CYS A 312 -3.22 5.61 7.89
C CYS A 312 -2.09 4.90 7.10
N ASP A 313 -0.99 5.56 6.71
CA ASP A 313 -0.03 4.99 5.75
C ASP A 313 1.35 4.66 6.37
N LEU A 314 1.35 4.10 7.57
CA LEU A 314 2.59 3.67 8.22
C LEU A 314 3.12 2.38 7.59
N PHE A 315 4.41 2.35 7.27
CA PHE A 315 5.09 1.17 6.71
C PHE A 315 6.49 1.02 7.28
N ASN A 316 7.15 -0.12 7.02
CA ASN A 316 8.46 -0.47 7.64
C ASN A 316 8.46 -0.28 9.17
N LEU A 317 7.46 -0.87 9.82
CA LEU A 317 7.28 -0.87 11.26
C LEU A 317 8.38 -1.72 11.91
N GLU A 318 9.17 -1.12 12.80
CA GLU A 318 10.30 -1.78 13.43
C GLU A 318 10.32 -1.55 14.94
N PHE A 319 10.39 -2.67 15.65
CA PHE A 319 10.66 -2.73 17.08
C PHE A 319 11.96 -3.49 17.32
N ARG A 320 12.94 -2.83 17.96
CA ARG A 320 14.17 -3.47 18.41
C ARG A 320 14.43 -3.14 19.86
N VAL A 321 14.78 -4.16 20.61
CA VAL A 321 15.28 -4.05 21.98
C VAL A 321 16.74 -4.46 21.92
N GLU A 322 17.62 -3.52 22.19
CA GLU A 322 19.05 -3.73 22.37
C GLU A 322 19.38 -3.50 23.86
N PRO A 323 20.51 -4.01 24.38
CA PRO A 323 20.84 -3.90 25.81
C PRO A 323 20.87 -2.45 26.33
N THR A 324 21.20 -1.49 25.46
CA THR A 324 21.40 -0.08 25.83
C THR A 324 20.34 0.86 25.26
N TYR A 325 19.50 0.41 24.33
CA TYR A 325 18.47 1.25 23.72
C TYR A 325 17.32 0.44 23.15
N GLN A 326 16.18 1.09 23.01
CA GLN A 326 15.01 0.53 22.36
C GLN A 326 14.62 1.43 21.18
N VAL A 327 14.49 0.84 20.00
CA VAL A 327 14.06 1.55 18.79
C VAL A 327 12.65 1.14 18.45
N ARG A 328 11.78 2.14 18.31
CA ARG A 328 10.41 2.00 17.79
C ARG A 328 10.33 2.98 16.64
N LYS A 329 10.32 2.49 15.41
CA LYS A 329 10.32 3.37 14.24
C LYS A 329 9.39 2.87 13.16
N PHE A 330 8.96 3.79 12.33
CA PHE A 330 8.13 3.54 11.16
C PHE A 330 8.46 4.58 10.10
N ASN A 331 8.01 4.34 8.89
CA ASN A 331 8.15 5.27 7.79
C ASN A 331 6.79 5.83 7.37
N VAL A 332 6.82 7.04 6.82
CA VAL A 332 5.70 7.68 6.12
C VAL A 332 6.18 8.25 4.79
N MET A 333 5.29 8.27 3.80
CA MET A 333 5.53 8.96 2.53
C MET A 333 5.02 10.40 2.64
N LEU A 334 5.92 11.36 2.45
CA LEU A 334 5.61 12.78 2.40
C LEU A 334 5.51 13.23 0.94
N GLU A 335 4.62 14.18 0.67
CA GLU A 335 4.48 14.78 -0.66
C GLU A 335 4.58 16.29 -0.52
N PHE A 336 5.55 16.89 -1.21
CA PHE A 336 5.77 18.32 -1.20
C PHE A 336 5.39 18.90 -2.56
N PRO A 337 4.60 20.00 -2.61
CA PRO A 337 4.22 20.61 -3.87
C PRO A 337 5.45 21.14 -4.62
N ARG A 338 5.43 21.04 -5.95
CA ARG A 338 6.40 21.67 -6.85
C ARG A 338 5.71 22.79 -7.62
N THR A 339 6.46 23.82 -8.00
CA THR A 339 5.95 24.91 -8.84
C THR A 339 5.56 24.41 -10.23
N ASP A 340 6.32 23.46 -10.77
CA ASP A 340 6.09 22.86 -12.08
C ASP A 340 6.00 21.34 -11.96
N GLY A 341 4.83 20.78 -12.30
CA GLY A 341 4.60 19.35 -12.39
C GLY A 341 4.06 18.71 -11.11
N HIS A 342 4.35 17.42 -10.95
CA HIS A 342 3.83 16.62 -9.86
C HIS A 342 4.57 16.88 -8.53
N PRO A 343 3.95 16.59 -7.36
CA PRO A 343 4.61 16.69 -6.06
C PRO A 343 5.91 15.87 -6.00
N GLU A 344 6.89 16.34 -5.24
CA GLU A 344 8.05 15.53 -4.89
C GLU A 344 7.70 14.60 -3.73
N ARG A 345 8.07 13.31 -3.85
CA ARG A 345 7.88 12.33 -2.77
C ARG A 345 9.17 12.05 -2.03
N VAL A 346 9.09 12.07 -0.70
CA VAL A 346 10.22 11.79 0.20
C VAL A 346 9.76 10.85 1.30
N VAL A 347 10.59 9.88 1.67
CA VAL A 347 10.28 9.00 2.80
C VAL A 347 10.88 9.58 4.07
N ALA A 348 10.03 9.77 5.09
CA ALA A 348 10.48 10.11 6.44
C ALA A 348 10.49 8.87 7.32
N ALA A 349 11.65 8.55 7.91
CA ALA A 349 11.76 7.56 8.97
C ALA A 349 11.64 8.27 10.33
N LEU A 350 10.71 7.80 11.15
CA LEU A 350 10.27 8.46 12.37
C LEU A 350 10.43 7.54 13.57
N GLU A 351 10.93 8.06 14.68
CA GLU A 351 11.03 7.36 15.96
C GLU A 351 9.82 7.69 16.83
N TYR A 352 9.12 6.65 17.31
CA TYR A 352 7.99 6.77 18.22
C TYR A 352 8.45 6.77 19.69
N ARG A 353 8.22 7.88 20.40
CA ARG A 353 8.58 8.05 21.81
C ARG A 353 7.35 8.35 22.67
N PRO A 354 6.68 7.31 23.22
CA PRO A 354 5.42 7.51 23.93
C PRO A 354 5.60 8.26 25.26
N ALA A 355 6.70 8.03 25.98
CA ALA A 355 6.95 8.66 27.29
C ALA A 355 6.99 10.19 27.23
N THR A 356 7.45 10.75 26.12
CA THR A 356 7.54 12.21 25.90
C THR A 356 6.47 12.73 24.95
N LYS A 357 5.55 11.87 24.47
CA LYS A 357 4.60 12.16 23.38
C LYS A 357 5.28 12.84 22.19
N THR A 358 6.35 12.24 21.70
CA THR A 358 7.16 12.79 20.60
C THR A 358 7.32 11.80 19.46
N VAL A 359 7.20 12.29 18.24
CA VAL A 359 7.65 11.58 17.03
C VAL A 359 8.87 12.32 16.49
N LYS A 360 10.04 11.68 16.56
CA LYS A 360 11.31 12.30 16.17
C LYS A 360 11.70 11.91 14.75
N LEU A 361 12.09 12.87 13.92
CA LEU A 361 12.63 12.59 12.59
C LEU A 361 14.03 11.96 12.68
N ILE A 362 14.18 10.73 12.20
CA ILE A 362 15.46 10.03 12.12
C ILE A 362 16.17 10.38 10.81
N THR A 363 15.48 10.27 9.67
CA THR A 363 16.04 10.57 8.35
C THR A 363 14.95 10.86 7.31
N LEU A 364 15.34 11.61 6.27
CA LEU A 364 14.59 11.78 5.03
C LEU A 364 15.38 11.14 3.89
N THR A 365 14.73 10.36 3.03
CA THR A 365 15.37 9.62 1.93
C THR A 365 14.67 9.75 0.60
#